data_AF-A0AA36IPU6-F1
#
_entry.id   AF-A0AA36IPU6-F1
#
_cell.length_a   1.000
_cell.length_b   1.000
_cell.length_c   1.000
_cell.angle_alpha   90.00
_cell.angle_beta   90.00
_cell.angle_gamma   90.00
#
_symmetry.space_group_name_H-M   'P 1'
#
loop_
_entity.id
_entity.type
_entity.pdbx_description
1 polymer ?
#
loop_
_entity_poly.entity_id
_entity_poly.type
_entity_poly.pdbx_seq_one_letter_code
_entity_poly.pdbx_strand_id
1 'polypeptide(L)'
;MDEIGILDARNNLSALVERVEKGDEVIITRHGKPVVKMVAVEPADEEERRRRAREAIKAIREMRKEVLSVVVDCSVTLSWYLDDETEPLSILIEDHVAEHGAVIPFHWHAEMANGLLMAVRRGRIAYGFIRRAFAQFEELTIVIDHESREAAKEAAISLGQEHRLSVYDALYLETAMRRGLPLATFDEALQKAAGSAGVPVFQSANP
;
A
#
# COMPACT_ATOMS: atom_id res chain seq x y z
N MET A 1 47.35 1.23 -13.83
CA MET A 1 46.51 1.90 -14.84
C MET A 1 47.09 1.50 -16.18
N ASP A 2 46.41 0.59 -16.87
CA ASP A 2 46.89 0.01 -18.12
C ASP A 2 46.13 0.59 -19.30
N GLU A 3 46.85 1.02 -20.34
CA GLU A 3 46.27 1.51 -21.59
C GLU A 3 46.27 0.42 -22.66
N ILE A 4 45.12 0.19 -23.28
CA ILE A 4 44.93 -0.84 -24.31
C ILE A 4 44.24 -0.24 -25.54
N GLY A 5 44.68 -0.60 -26.73
CA GLY A 5 44.04 -0.18 -27.98
C GLY A 5 42.64 -0.79 -28.15
N ILE A 6 41.71 -0.05 -28.77
CA ILE A 6 40.32 -0.49 -28.96
C ILE A 6 40.16 -1.83 -29.70
N LEU A 7 41.10 -2.17 -30.59
CA LEU A 7 41.09 -3.42 -31.33
C LEU A 7 41.47 -4.61 -30.42
N ASP A 8 42.46 -4.40 -29.54
CA ASP A 8 42.89 -5.39 -28.55
C ASP A 8 41.86 -5.55 -27.43
N ALA A 9 41.21 -4.45 -27.02
CA ALA A 9 40.11 -4.48 -26.08
C ALA A 9 38.93 -5.30 -26.60
N ARG A 10 38.59 -5.17 -27.89
CA ARG A 10 37.51 -5.97 -28.51
C ARG A 10 37.80 -7.47 -28.46
N ASN A 11 39.04 -7.87 -28.71
CA ASN A 11 39.41 -9.28 -28.77
C ASN A 11 39.59 -9.92 -27.38
N ASN A 12 39.82 -9.10 -26.34
CA ASN A 12 40.12 -9.57 -24.98
C ASN A 12 39.13 -9.04 -23.93
N LEU A 13 37.91 -8.67 -24.34
CA LEU A 13 36.96 -7.97 -23.45
C LEU A 13 36.68 -8.72 -22.16
N SER A 14 36.45 -10.04 -22.22
CA SER A 14 36.18 -10.86 -21.02
C SER A 14 37.33 -10.83 -20.01
N ALA A 15 38.57 -10.91 -20.48
CA ALA A 15 39.75 -10.87 -19.61
C ALA A 15 39.93 -9.47 -18.98
N LEU A 16 39.57 -8.41 -19.70
CA LEU A 16 39.58 -7.05 -19.17
C LEU A 16 38.49 -6.85 -18.11
N VAL A 17 37.31 -7.44 -18.29
CA VAL A 17 36.23 -7.42 -17.28
C VAL A 17 36.67 -8.13 -16.01
N GLU A 18 37.22 -9.35 -16.09
CA GLU A 18 37.68 -10.08 -14.89
C GLU A 18 38.76 -9.34 -14.11
N ARG A 19 39.66 -8.64 -14.81
CA ARG A 19 40.69 -7.80 -14.18
C ARG A 19 40.07 -6.61 -13.46
N VAL A 20 39.13 -5.95 -14.13
CA VAL A 20 38.39 -4.82 -13.57
C VAL A 20 37.57 -5.25 -12.36
N GLU A 21 36.94 -6.42 -12.38
CA GLU A 21 36.23 -7.01 -11.22
C GLU A 21 37.16 -7.31 -10.03
N LYS A 22 38.44 -7.61 -10.29
CA LYS A 22 39.48 -7.80 -9.25
C LYS A 22 40.04 -6.48 -8.71
N GLY A 23 39.55 -5.34 -9.21
CA GLY A 23 39.93 -4.00 -8.75
C GLY A 23 40.93 -3.26 -9.65
N ASP A 24 41.28 -3.81 -10.82
CA ASP A 24 42.13 -3.10 -11.77
C ASP A 24 41.38 -1.96 -12.47
N GLU A 25 42.08 -0.87 -12.80
CA GLU A 25 41.59 0.16 -13.71
C GLU A 25 42.22 0.01 -15.11
N VAL A 26 41.39 -0.05 -16.15
CA VAL A 26 41.82 -0.20 -17.55
C VAL A 26 41.35 1.01 -18.37
N ILE A 27 42.23 1.56 -19.20
CA ILE A 27 41.91 2.63 -20.16
C ILE A 27 41.96 2.06 -21.58
N ILE A 28 40.86 2.18 -22.33
CA ILE A 28 40.83 1.84 -23.75
C ILE A 28 41.10 3.10 -24.57
N THR A 29 42.03 3.02 -25.51
CA THR A 29 42.43 4.09 -26.40
C THR A 29 41.95 3.85 -27.84
N ARG A 30 41.63 4.93 -28.58
CA ARG A 30 41.34 4.91 -30.02
C ARG A 30 42.35 5.82 -30.72
N HIS A 31 43.14 5.27 -31.64
CA HIS A 31 44.26 5.97 -32.28
C HIS A 31 45.21 6.63 -31.25
N GLY A 32 45.54 5.91 -30.16
CA GLY A 32 46.43 6.39 -29.10
C GLY A 32 45.82 7.43 -28.16
N LYS A 33 44.54 7.78 -28.29
CA LYS A 33 43.84 8.69 -27.38
C LYS A 33 42.90 7.93 -26.44
N PRO A 34 42.97 8.13 -25.11
CA PRO A 34 42.01 7.56 -24.16
C PRO A 34 40.56 7.89 -24.54
N VAL A 35 39.69 6.88 -24.59
CA VAL A 35 38.26 7.04 -24.94
C VAL A 35 37.30 6.38 -23.95
N VAL A 36 37.74 5.35 -23.23
CA VAL A 36 36.93 4.66 -22.21
C VAL A 36 37.82 4.33 -21.02
N LYS A 37 37.32 4.55 -19.81
CA LYS A 37 37.92 4.03 -18.58
C LYS A 37 36.99 2.95 -18.03
N MET A 38 37.47 1.72 -17.90
CA MET A 38 36.78 0.62 -17.24
C MET A 38 37.26 0.55 -15.78
N VAL A 39 36.29 0.60 -14.88
CA VAL A 39 36.48 0.46 -13.42
C VAL A 39 35.43 -0.51 -12.91
N ALA A 40 35.72 -1.20 -11.80
CA ALA A 40 34.72 -2.04 -11.16
C ALA A 40 33.53 -1.13 -10.84
N VAL A 41 32.33 -1.54 -11.22
CA VAL A 41 31.14 -0.95 -10.61
C VAL A 41 31.15 -1.50 -9.20
N GLU A 42 31.70 -0.75 -8.25
CA GLU A 42 31.48 -1.03 -6.84
C GLU A 42 29.96 -1.17 -6.67
N PRO A 43 29.47 -2.17 -5.91
CA PRO A 43 28.07 -2.25 -5.56
C PRO A 43 27.75 -1.06 -4.67
N ALA A 44 27.58 0.11 -5.29
CA ALA A 44 26.90 1.25 -4.72
C ALA A 44 25.44 0.79 -4.57
N ASP A 45 25.24 0.11 -3.45
CA ASP A 45 24.18 0.41 -2.53
C ASP A 45 22.79 0.03 -3.02
N GLU A 46 22.63 -1.17 -3.61
CA GLU A 46 21.30 -1.73 -3.78
C GLU A 46 20.61 -1.96 -2.43
N GLU A 47 21.36 -2.38 -1.41
CA GLU A 47 20.87 -2.53 -0.05
C GLU A 47 20.53 -1.17 0.60
N GLU A 48 21.39 -0.18 0.46
CA GLU A 48 21.13 1.20 0.91
C GLU A 48 20.03 1.89 0.09
N ARG A 49 19.89 1.63 -1.21
CA ARG A 49 18.80 2.13 -2.05
C ARG A 49 17.48 1.50 -1.63
N ARG A 50 17.47 0.20 -1.31
CA ARG A 50 16.33 -0.50 -0.69
C ARG A 50 16.03 0.05 0.70
N ARG A 51 17.05 0.35 1.51
CA ARG A 51 16.92 0.96 2.85
C ARG A 51 16.32 2.36 2.74
N ARG A 52 16.88 3.24 1.91
CA ARG A 52 16.37 4.58 1.62
C ARG A 52 14.97 4.55 1.04
N ALA A 53 14.65 3.62 0.14
CA ALA A 53 13.29 3.45 -0.37
C ALA A 53 12.32 3.04 0.75
N ARG A 54 12.69 2.08 1.61
CA ARG A 54 11.88 1.69 2.77
C ARG A 54 11.73 2.83 3.78
N GLU A 55 12.79 3.59 4.04
CA GLU A 55 12.78 4.74 4.93
C GLU A 55 11.95 5.89 4.37
N ALA A 56 12.03 6.16 3.07
CA ALA A 56 11.19 7.15 2.39
C ALA A 56 9.71 6.73 2.43
N ILE A 57 9.40 5.46 2.14
CA ILE A 57 8.03 4.92 2.25
C ILE A 57 7.54 5.02 3.70
N LYS A 58 8.38 4.70 4.68
CA LYS A 58 8.05 4.83 6.11
C LYS A 58 7.80 6.28 6.48
N ALA A 59 8.65 7.22 6.06
CA ALA A 59 8.50 8.65 6.34
C ALA A 59 7.24 9.23 5.70
N ILE A 60 6.94 8.85 4.45
CA ILE A 60 5.68 9.23 3.78
C ILE A 60 4.47 8.66 4.53
N ARG A 61 4.54 7.40 5.00
CA ARG A 61 3.49 6.80 5.83
C ARG A 61 3.31 7.51 7.18
N GLU A 62 4.39 7.86 7.86
CA GLU A 62 4.33 8.58 9.14
C GLU A 62 3.83 10.02 8.97
N MET A 63 4.23 10.73 7.90
CA MET A 63 3.63 12.03 7.57
C MET A 63 2.14 11.91 7.26
N ARG A 64 1.73 10.87 6.53
CA ARG A 64 0.31 10.62 6.24
C ARG A 64 -0.50 10.29 7.49
N LYS A 65 0.08 9.62 8.50
CA LYS A 65 -0.59 9.33 9.79
C LYS A 65 -1.12 10.57 10.49
N GLU A 66 -0.47 11.72 10.34
CA GLU A 66 -0.96 12.99 10.93
C GLU A 66 -2.18 13.56 10.21
N VAL A 67 -2.53 13.02 9.03
CA VAL A 67 -3.68 13.45 8.23
C VAL A 67 -4.86 12.46 8.38
N LEU A 68 -4.59 11.18 8.66
CA LEU A 68 -5.62 10.12 8.67
C LEU A 68 -6.73 10.40 9.68
N SER A 69 -7.96 10.38 9.18
CA SER A 69 -9.11 10.83 9.95
C SER A 69 -10.13 9.74 10.23
N VAL A 70 -10.07 8.58 9.58
CA VAL A 70 -11.11 7.55 9.66
C VAL A 70 -10.59 6.15 9.33
N VAL A 71 -11.14 5.12 9.99
CA VAL A 71 -11.04 3.72 9.57
C VAL A 71 -12.22 3.41 8.66
N VAL A 72 -11.96 2.92 7.45
CA VAL A 72 -13.02 2.66 6.46
C VAL A 72 -13.18 1.16 6.26
N ASP A 73 -14.43 0.70 6.40
CA ASP A 73 -14.84 -0.67 6.15
C ASP A 73 -15.00 -0.97 4.65
N CYS A 74 -14.82 -2.24 4.27
CA CYS A 74 -15.03 -2.72 2.91
C CYS A 74 -16.43 -2.41 2.38
N SER A 75 -17.47 -2.53 3.23
CA SER A 75 -18.85 -2.20 2.86
C SER A 75 -18.99 -0.77 2.30
N VAL A 76 -18.31 0.20 2.92
CA VAL A 76 -18.27 1.59 2.44
C VAL A 76 -17.52 1.69 1.13
N THR A 77 -16.32 1.10 1.05
CA THR A 77 -15.51 1.22 -0.18
C THR A 77 -16.16 0.54 -1.39
N LEU A 78 -16.92 -0.55 -1.19
CA LEU A 78 -17.67 -1.21 -2.26
C LEU A 78 -18.75 -0.29 -2.83
N SER A 79 -19.38 0.52 -1.97
CA SER A 79 -20.48 1.40 -2.37
C SER A 79 -20.08 2.49 -3.36
N TRP A 80 -18.80 2.91 -3.37
CA TRP A 80 -18.27 3.88 -4.35
C TRP A 80 -18.30 3.37 -5.79
N TYR A 81 -18.41 2.05 -5.95
CA TYR A 81 -18.25 1.39 -7.24
C TYR A 81 -19.47 0.59 -7.69
N LEU A 82 -20.44 0.37 -6.80
CA LEU A 82 -21.65 -0.37 -7.08
C LEU A 82 -22.81 0.62 -7.13
N ASP A 83 -23.37 0.84 -8.33
CA ASP A 83 -24.41 1.84 -8.61
C ASP A 83 -25.67 1.71 -7.72
N ASP A 84 -25.89 0.54 -7.11
CA ASP A 84 -27.01 0.27 -6.20
C ASP A 84 -26.82 0.91 -4.80
N GLU A 85 -25.62 1.44 -4.51
CA GLU A 85 -25.16 1.82 -3.17
C GLU A 85 -24.73 3.31 -3.07
N THR A 86 -25.15 4.17 -4.02
CA THR A 86 -24.90 5.63 -3.96
C THR A 86 -25.77 6.32 -2.89
N GLU A 87 -25.47 6.04 -1.64
CA GLU A 87 -26.06 6.69 -0.47
C GLU A 87 -25.39 8.05 -0.23
N PRO A 88 -26.10 9.11 0.18
CA PRO A 88 -25.47 10.41 0.46
C PRO A 88 -24.30 10.34 1.45
N LEU A 89 -24.35 9.41 2.41
CA LEU A 89 -23.26 9.16 3.34
C LEU A 89 -22.03 8.54 2.67
N SER A 90 -22.20 7.70 1.64
CA SER A 90 -21.10 7.11 0.87
C SER A 90 -20.25 8.18 0.20
N ILE A 91 -20.92 9.13 -0.47
CA ILE A 91 -20.28 10.28 -1.13
C ILE A 91 -19.54 11.15 -0.12
N LEU A 92 -20.16 11.45 1.02
CA LEU A 92 -19.53 12.25 2.08
C LEU A 92 -18.28 11.56 2.64
N ILE A 93 -18.31 10.23 2.82
CA ILE A 93 -17.15 9.49 3.27
C ILE A 93 -16.07 9.50 2.18
N GLU A 94 -16.43 9.31 0.91
CA GLU A 94 -15.48 9.36 -0.21
C GLU A 94 -14.73 10.70 -0.27
N ASP A 95 -15.48 11.82 -0.24
CA ASP A 95 -14.92 13.18 -0.24
C ASP A 95 -14.01 13.40 0.97
N HIS A 96 -14.46 12.97 2.17
CA HIS A 96 -13.68 13.09 3.38
C HIS A 96 -12.36 12.31 3.30
N VAL A 97 -12.39 11.09 2.76
CA VAL A 97 -11.21 10.24 2.57
C VAL A 97 -10.28 10.79 1.50
N ALA A 98 -10.80 11.41 0.45
CA ALA A 98 -9.99 12.09 -0.56
C ALA A 98 -9.19 13.26 0.04
N GLU A 99 -9.78 14.02 0.97
CA GLU A 99 -9.16 15.18 1.59
C GLU A 99 -8.25 14.83 2.78
N HIS A 100 -8.68 13.91 3.65
CA HIS A 100 -8.04 13.64 4.93
C HIS A 100 -7.38 12.24 4.98
N GLY A 101 -7.71 11.36 4.04
CA GLY A 101 -7.18 10.01 4.02
C GLY A 101 -7.78 9.07 5.07
N ALA A 102 -7.51 7.78 4.89
CA ALA A 102 -8.11 6.71 5.69
C ALA A 102 -7.13 5.60 6.06
N VAL A 103 -7.50 4.84 7.08
CA VAL A 103 -6.89 3.57 7.44
C VAL A 103 -7.80 2.42 7.04
N ILE A 104 -7.23 1.35 6.47
CA ILE A 104 -7.91 0.08 6.27
C ILE A 104 -7.12 -1.07 6.91
N PRO A 105 -7.76 -2.09 7.49
CA PRO A 105 -7.07 -3.30 7.93
C PRO A 105 -6.43 -4.08 6.78
N PHE A 106 -5.42 -4.90 7.08
CA PHE A 106 -4.69 -5.69 6.07
C PHE A 106 -5.55 -6.66 5.24
N HIS A 107 -6.70 -7.09 5.75
CA HIS A 107 -7.58 -8.07 5.09
C HIS A 107 -8.57 -7.44 4.10
N TRP A 108 -8.70 -6.10 4.12
CA TRP A 108 -9.60 -5.34 3.24
C TRP A 108 -9.47 -5.72 1.76
N HIS A 109 -8.25 -5.95 1.26
CA HIS A 109 -8.02 -6.29 -0.15
C HIS A 109 -8.75 -7.57 -0.58
N ALA A 110 -8.80 -8.57 0.32
CA ALA A 110 -9.47 -9.83 0.04
C ALA A 110 -11.00 -9.64 0.05
N GLU A 111 -11.51 -8.82 0.97
CA GLU A 111 -12.93 -8.50 1.04
C GLU A 111 -13.40 -7.71 -0.17
N MET A 112 -12.65 -6.67 -0.54
CA MET A 112 -12.94 -5.83 -1.71
C MET A 112 -12.96 -6.68 -2.99
N ALA A 113 -11.93 -7.50 -3.18
CA ALA A 113 -11.85 -8.41 -4.32
C ALA A 113 -13.03 -9.38 -4.35
N ASN A 114 -13.42 -9.94 -3.20
CA ASN A 114 -14.56 -10.84 -3.11
C ASN A 114 -15.89 -10.11 -3.39
N GLY A 115 -16.10 -8.92 -2.83
CA GLY A 115 -17.29 -8.11 -3.06
C GLY A 115 -17.48 -7.76 -4.53
N LEU A 116 -16.43 -7.26 -5.18
CA LEU A 116 -16.44 -6.98 -6.62
C LEU A 116 -16.66 -8.24 -7.45
N LEU A 117 -16.01 -9.37 -7.12
CA LEU A 117 -16.22 -10.63 -7.81
C LEU A 117 -17.68 -11.12 -7.66
N MET A 118 -18.28 -10.92 -6.49
CA MET A 118 -19.69 -11.25 -6.25
C MET A 118 -20.63 -10.36 -7.05
N ALA A 119 -20.34 -9.07 -7.18
CA ALA A 119 -21.07 -8.17 -8.06
C ALA A 119 -20.99 -8.62 -9.54
N VAL A 120 -19.81 -9.07 -10.00
CA VAL A 120 -19.65 -9.65 -11.34
C VAL A 120 -20.50 -10.91 -11.53
N ARG A 121 -20.45 -11.87 -10.58
CA ARG A 121 -21.23 -13.12 -10.68
C ARG A 121 -22.74 -12.86 -10.68
N ARG A 122 -23.18 -11.78 -10.05
CA ARG A 122 -24.59 -11.35 -10.04
C ARG A 122 -24.97 -10.49 -11.24
N GLY A 123 -24.04 -10.23 -12.16
CA GLY A 123 -24.28 -9.44 -13.37
C GLY A 123 -24.43 -7.93 -13.13
N ARG A 124 -24.02 -7.41 -11.97
CA ARG A 124 -24.11 -5.98 -11.64
C ARG A 124 -23.02 -5.15 -12.31
N ILE A 125 -21.81 -5.70 -12.41
CA ILE A 125 -20.65 -5.04 -13.03
C ILE A 125 -19.93 -5.98 -14.00
N ALA A 126 -19.20 -5.42 -14.95
CA ALA A 126 -18.35 -6.20 -15.85
C ALA A 126 -17.05 -6.64 -15.17
N TYR A 127 -16.53 -7.82 -15.51
CA TYR A 127 -15.25 -8.31 -14.93
C TYR A 127 -14.07 -7.33 -15.13
N GLY A 128 -14.01 -6.65 -16.29
CA GLY A 128 -12.97 -5.65 -16.58
C GLY A 128 -13.04 -4.40 -15.69
N PHE A 129 -14.14 -4.19 -14.96
CA PHE A 129 -14.30 -3.07 -14.05
C PHE A 129 -13.53 -3.29 -12.73
N ILE A 130 -13.28 -4.53 -12.30
CA ILE A 130 -12.53 -4.82 -11.05
C ILE A 130 -11.18 -4.09 -11.03
N ARG A 131 -10.44 -4.14 -12.14
CA ARG A 131 -9.14 -3.46 -12.25
C ARG A 131 -9.26 -1.94 -12.15
N ARG A 132 -10.36 -1.35 -12.63
CA ARG A 132 -10.60 0.09 -12.54
C ARG A 132 -10.91 0.50 -11.10
N ALA A 133 -11.75 -0.27 -10.40
CA ALA A 133 -12.05 -0.02 -8.99
C ALA A 133 -10.79 0.02 -8.13
N PHE A 134 -9.88 -0.95 -8.28
CA PHE A 134 -8.60 -0.90 -7.55
C PHE A 134 -7.71 0.27 -7.95
N ALA A 135 -7.64 0.62 -9.25
CA ALA A 135 -6.84 1.75 -9.71
C ALA A 135 -7.35 3.09 -9.15
N GLN A 136 -8.67 3.30 -9.11
CA GLN A 136 -9.28 4.49 -8.52
C GLN A 136 -9.06 4.54 -7.01
N PHE A 137 -9.18 3.40 -6.32
CA PHE A 137 -8.92 3.33 -4.88
C PHE A 137 -7.46 3.67 -4.54
N GLU A 138 -6.51 3.29 -5.40
CA GLU A 138 -5.09 3.61 -5.24
C GLU A 138 -4.77 5.12 -5.41
N GLU A 139 -5.68 5.91 -5.99
CA GLU A 139 -5.55 7.37 -6.07
C GLU A 139 -5.84 8.06 -4.72
N LEU A 140 -6.58 7.39 -3.82
CA LEU A 140 -6.92 7.91 -2.50
C LEU A 140 -5.75 7.80 -1.51
N THR A 141 -5.70 8.70 -0.53
CA THR A 141 -4.70 8.63 0.55
C THR A 141 -5.09 7.56 1.57
N ILE A 142 -4.80 6.30 1.25
CA ILE A 142 -5.18 5.16 2.09
C ILE A 142 -3.94 4.45 2.64
N VAL A 143 -3.96 4.21 3.94
CA VAL A 143 -2.90 3.51 4.66
C VAL A 143 -3.41 2.16 5.11
N ILE A 144 -2.76 1.11 4.65
CA ILE A 144 -3.02 -0.24 5.13
C ILE A 144 -2.39 -0.40 6.51
N ASP A 145 -3.20 -0.74 7.51
CA ASP A 145 -2.70 -1.10 8.83
C ASP A 145 -2.06 -2.49 8.77
N HIS A 146 -0.74 -2.51 8.89
CA HIS A 146 0.06 -3.73 8.96
C HIS A 146 0.58 -4.00 10.37
N GLU A 147 0.22 -3.19 11.37
CA GLU A 147 0.80 -3.25 12.71
C GLU A 147 0.31 -4.47 13.49
N SER A 148 1.26 -5.20 14.08
CA SER A 148 1.10 -6.41 14.92
C SER A 148 -0.09 -7.31 14.56
N ARG A 149 -0.01 -7.99 13.40
CA ARG A 149 -1.03 -8.95 12.92
C ARG A 149 -1.46 -9.94 14.01
N GLU A 150 -0.54 -10.40 14.85
CA GLU A 150 -0.82 -11.34 15.92
C GLU A 150 -1.61 -10.70 17.08
N ALA A 151 -1.17 -9.55 17.60
CA ALA A 151 -1.88 -8.89 18.71
C ALA A 151 -3.25 -8.36 18.27
N ALA A 152 -3.32 -7.77 17.08
CA ALA A 152 -4.58 -7.31 16.49
C ALA A 152 -5.57 -8.48 16.29
N LYS A 153 -5.07 -9.66 15.88
CA LYS A 153 -5.91 -10.87 15.74
C LYS A 153 -6.46 -11.36 17.08
N GLU A 154 -5.64 -11.45 18.13
CA GLU A 154 -6.13 -11.88 19.45
C GLU A 154 -7.14 -10.88 20.04
N ALA A 155 -6.90 -9.58 19.85
CA ALA A 155 -7.85 -8.54 20.22
C ALA A 155 -9.15 -8.65 19.41
N ALA A 156 -9.08 -8.88 18.10
CA ALA A 156 -10.24 -9.07 17.24
C ALA A 156 -11.05 -10.33 17.59
N ILE A 157 -10.40 -11.43 18.01
CA ILE A 157 -11.12 -12.62 18.51
C ILE A 157 -11.91 -12.26 19.77
N SER A 158 -11.28 -11.53 20.70
CA SER A 158 -11.93 -11.09 21.95
C SER A 158 -13.12 -10.17 21.68
N LEU A 159 -12.93 -9.16 20.81
CA LEU A 159 -13.99 -8.24 20.38
C LEU A 159 -15.10 -8.97 19.61
N GLY A 160 -14.74 -9.93 18.75
CA GLY A 160 -15.68 -10.78 18.03
C GLY A 160 -16.57 -11.57 18.96
N GLN A 161 -16.00 -12.13 20.03
CA GLN A 161 -16.76 -12.83 21.07
C GLN A 161 -17.65 -11.88 21.87
N GLU A 162 -17.14 -10.72 22.29
CA GLU A 162 -17.86 -9.73 23.10
C GLU A 162 -19.05 -9.12 22.35
N HIS A 163 -18.81 -8.68 21.10
CA HIS A 163 -19.80 -7.95 20.29
C HIS A 163 -20.55 -8.83 19.30
N ARG A 164 -20.26 -10.15 19.25
CA ARG A 164 -20.82 -11.12 18.28
C ARG A 164 -20.51 -10.75 16.82
N LEU A 165 -19.32 -10.25 16.58
CA LEU A 165 -18.81 -9.92 15.25
C LEU A 165 -18.02 -11.07 14.65
N SER A 166 -17.92 -11.11 13.32
CA SER A 166 -16.90 -11.93 12.68
C SER A 166 -15.51 -11.38 13.03
N VAL A 167 -14.47 -12.21 12.92
CA VAL A 167 -13.09 -11.74 13.14
C VAL A 167 -12.71 -10.63 12.15
N TYR A 168 -13.30 -10.65 10.95
CA TYR A 168 -13.09 -9.63 9.94
C TYR A 168 -13.64 -8.28 10.39
N ASP A 169 -14.93 -8.21 10.76
CA ASP A 169 -15.55 -6.97 11.25
C ASP A 169 -14.86 -6.47 12.54
N ALA A 170 -14.49 -7.40 13.43
CA ALA A 170 -13.80 -7.07 14.67
C ALA A 170 -12.40 -6.46 14.44
N LEU A 171 -11.73 -6.75 13.31
CA LEU A 171 -10.45 -6.13 12.96
C LEU A 171 -10.63 -4.65 12.57
N TYR A 172 -11.75 -4.26 11.97
CA TYR A 172 -12.06 -2.83 11.75
C TYR A 172 -12.28 -2.11 13.08
N LEU A 173 -13.06 -2.72 13.99
CA LEU A 173 -13.28 -2.17 15.32
C LEU A 173 -11.98 -2.05 16.12
N GLU A 174 -11.15 -3.09 16.14
CA GLU A 174 -9.82 -3.08 16.77
C GLU A 174 -8.96 -1.95 16.23
N THR A 175 -8.92 -1.81 14.90
CA THR A 175 -8.11 -0.77 14.24
C THR A 175 -8.57 0.62 14.66
N ALA A 176 -9.89 0.85 14.69
CA ALA A 176 -10.47 2.14 15.10
C ALA A 176 -10.17 2.46 16.57
N MET A 177 -10.35 1.49 17.47
CA MET A 177 -10.04 1.63 18.90
C MET A 177 -8.57 1.94 19.13
N ARG A 178 -7.66 1.18 18.51
CA ARG A 178 -6.21 1.33 18.72
C ARG A 178 -5.67 2.63 18.13
N ARG A 179 -6.19 3.04 16.97
CA ARG A 179 -5.76 4.28 16.29
C ARG A 179 -6.46 5.51 16.86
N GLY A 180 -7.52 5.35 17.65
CA GLY A 180 -8.33 6.45 18.17
C GLY A 180 -9.08 7.20 17.06
N LEU A 181 -9.49 6.47 16.01
CA LEU A 181 -10.13 7.04 14.82
C LEU A 181 -11.62 6.64 14.78
N PRO A 182 -12.49 7.48 14.19
CA PRO A 182 -13.86 7.09 13.89
C PRO A 182 -13.89 5.92 12.89
N LEU A 183 -14.98 5.15 12.92
CA LEU A 183 -15.24 4.01 12.03
C LEU A 183 -16.34 4.36 11.02
N ALA A 184 -16.02 4.28 9.73
CA ALA A 184 -16.98 4.36 8.64
C ALA A 184 -17.35 2.95 8.18
N THR A 185 -18.61 2.55 8.39
CA THR A 185 -19.15 1.23 7.98
C THR A 185 -20.64 1.34 7.69
N PHE A 186 -21.14 0.53 6.75
CA PHE A 186 -22.57 0.33 6.51
C PHE A 186 -23.12 -0.95 7.15
N ASP A 187 -22.29 -1.71 7.88
CA ASP A 187 -22.73 -2.87 8.63
C ASP A 187 -23.31 -2.45 9.99
N GLU A 188 -24.62 -2.68 10.19
CA GLU A 188 -25.33 -2.28 11.41
C GLU A 188 -24.78 -2.95 12.69
N ALA A 189 -24.31 -4.21 12.58
CA ALA A 189 -23.76 -4.92 13.73
C ALA A 189 -22.42 -4.30 14.15
N LEU A 190 -21.59 -3.93 13.18
CA LEU A 190 -20.32 -3.24 13.41
C LEU A 190 -20.53 -1.81 13.94
N GLN A 191 -21.51 -1.06 13.42
CA GLN A 191 -21.88 0.27 13.97
C GLN A 191 -22.28 0.17 15.45
N LYS A 192 -23.11 -0.82 15.79
CA LYS A 192 -23.55 -1.05 17.18
C LYS A 192 -22.38 -1.43 18.10
N ALA A 193 -21.48 -2.27 17.60
CA ALA A 193 -20.28 -2.65 18.34
C ALA A 193 -19.36 -1.45 18.59
N ALA A 194 -19.13 -0.61 17.57
CA ALA A 194 -18.37 0.63 17.69
C ALA A 194 -18.95 1.55 18.76
N GLY A 195 -20.27 1.81 18.71
CA GLY A 195 -20.94 2.63 19.72
C GLY A 195 -20.83 2.05 21.14
N SER A 196 -20.90 0.71 21.28
CA SER A 196 -20.74 0.04 22.58
C SER A 196 -19.31 0.10 23.11
N ALA A 197 -18.32 0.08 22.22
CA ALA A 197 -16.90 0.20 22.54
C ALA A 197 -16.41 1.65 22.67
N GLY A 198 -17.29 2.65 22.51
CA GLY A 198 -16.95 4.06 22.58
C GLY A 198 -16.20 4.60 21.36
N VAL A 199 -16.22 3.87 20.25
CA VAL A 199 -15.66 4.31 18.96
C VAL A 199 -16.71 5.15 18.22
N PRO A 200 -16.41 6.40 17.83
CA PRO A 200 -17.33 7.20 17.03
C PRO A 200 -17.59 6.54 15.69
N VAL A 201 -18.86 6.40 15.30
CA VAL A 201 -19.21 5.99 13.94
C VAL A 201 -19.22 7.25 13.06
N PHE A 202 -18.58 7.17 11.89
CA PHE A 202 -18.61 8.28 10.94
C PHE A 202 -20.05 8.51 10.50
N GLN A 203 -20.54 9.72 10.75
CA GLN A 203 -21.85 10.18 10.35
C GLN A 203 -21.65 11.50 9.63
N SER A 204 -22.62 11.89 8.79
CA SER A 204 -22.67 13.25 8.27
C SER A 204 -22.59 14.21 9.47
N ALA A 205 -21.56 15.06 9.51
CA ALA A 205 -21.53 16.17 10.44
C ALA A 205 -22.79 16.98 10.15
N ASN A 206 -23.74 17.00 11.09
CA ASN A 206 -24.88 17.89 10.97
C ASN A 206 -24.31 19.32 10.92
N PRO A 207 -24.68 20.15 9.92
CA PRO A 207 -24.19 21.52 9.81
C PRO A 207 -24.51 22.37 11.05
#